data_AF-A0A485LCE2-F1
#
_entry.id   AF-A0A485LCE2-F1
#
_cell.length_a   1.000
_cell.length_b   1.000
_cell.length_c   1.000
_cell.angle_alpha   90.00
_cell.angle_beta   90.00
_cell.angle_gamma   90.00
#
_symmetry.space_group_name_H-M   'P 1'
#
loop_
_entity.id
_entity.type
_entity.pdbx_description
1 polymer ?
#
loop_
_entity_poly.entity_id
_entity_poly.type
_entity_poly.pdbx_seq_one_letter_code
_entity_poly.pdbx_strand_id
1 'polypeptide(L)'
;MAVPYALMHSEKIQSSPDHDHNHDHHHDHDHDHDHSHDHDHSHDHDHSHGHDAEELSIGPKPPLNVVVNSSHKSHSGLQMQVLNLYKSCLQVAQEKERAGAANSVEFVRQKFRAEAMAVGRMDFQKIEYLIRKGERQLKQYRSVKSANFAFVQPHQ
;
A
#
# COMPACT_ATOMS: atom_id res chain seq x y z
N MET A 1 20.05 32.93 21.45
CA MET A 1 18.83 32.73 20.64
C MET A 1 17.90 31.82 21.41
N ALA A 2 16.92 32.39 22.11
CA ALA A 2 15.95 31.66 22.90
C ALA A 2 14.62 32.43 22.90
N VAL A 3 13.58 31.77 22.36
CA VAL A 3 12.10 31.92 22.52
C VAL A 3 11.44 33.29 22.22
N PRO A 4 10.24 33.31 21.60
CA PRO A 4 9.00 32.88 22.27
C PRO A 4 8.00 32.03 21.45
N TYR A 5 7.43 31.07 22.17
CA TYR A 5 6.11 30.47 21.95
C TYR A 5 5.02 31.56 21.96
N ALA A 6 4.19 31.59 20.94
CA ALA A 6 2.91 32.30 20.89
C ALA A 6 1.94 31.29 20.23
N LEU A 7 0.72 31.02 20.68
CA LEU A 7 -0.21 31.79 21.49
C LEU A 7 -1.29 30.79 21.93
N MET A 8 -1.44 30.58 23.23
CA MET A 8 -2.56 29.83 23.81
C MET A 8 -3.70 30.82 24.00
N HIS A 9 -4.76 30.72 23.20
CA HIS A 9 -6.01 31.43 23.49
C HIS A 9 -6.93 30.53 24.31
N SER A 10 -7.13 30.94 25.56
CA SER A 10 -8.25 30.52 26.40
C SER A 10 -9.49 31.32 26.01
N GLU A 11 -10.56 30.62 25.62
CA GLU A 11 -11.92 31.15 25.76
C GLU A 11 -12.77 30.11 26.49
N LYS A 12 -13.38 30.55 27.58
CA LYS A 12 -14.37 29.82 28.35
C LYS A 12 -15.67 29.76 27.56
N ILE A 13 -16.29 28.59 27.48
CA ILE A 13 -17.74 28.49 27.30
C ILE A 13 -18.27 27.52 28.37
N GLN A 14 -19.11 28.06 29.25
CA GLN A 14 -19.89 27.32 30.23
C GLN A 14 -21.02 26.57 29.49
N SER A 15 -21.16 25.27 29.72
CA SER A 15 -22.43 24.56 29.63
C SER A 15 -22.33 23.14 30.23
N SER A 16 -22.82 22.97 31.46
CA SER A 16 -23.50 21.72 31.88
C SER A 16 -24.93 21.78 31.32
N PRO A 17 -25.66 20.66 31.05
CA PRO A 17 -25.71 19.47 31.90
C PRO A 17 -25.79 18.11 31.16
N ASP A 18 -25.68 17.07 31.99
CA ASP A 18 -25.78 15.63 31.77
C ASP A 18 -26.75 15.16 30.67
N HIS A 19 -26.26 14.29 29.79
CA HIS A 19 -27.10 13.36 29.04
C HIS A 19 -26.54 11.94 29.20
N ASP A 20 -27.16 11.22 30.14
CA ASP A 20 -27.07 9.78 30.29
C ASP A 20 -27.79 9.14 29.10
N HIS A 21 -27.04 8.45 28.24
CA HIS A 21 -27.58 7.69 27.13
C HIS A 21 -27.10 6.24 27.24
N ASN A 22 -27.81 5.49 28.07
CA ASN A 22 -27.93 4.05 27.92
C ASN A 22 -28.53 3.76 26.55
N HIS A 23 -27.70 3.23 25.65
CA HIS A 23 -28.17 2.62 24.42
C HIS A 23 -27.76 1.16 24.41
N ASP A 24 -28.65 0.32 24.94
CA ASP A 24 -28.70 -1.10 24.64
C ASP A 24 -29.03 -1.26 23.15
N HIS A 25 -28.01 -1.60 22.38
CA HIS A 25 -28.19 -2.05 21.01
C HIS A 25 -27.70 -3.49 20.89
N HIS A 26 -28.62 -4.42 21.17
CA HIS A 26 -28.51 -5.80 20.73
C HIS A 26 -28.61 -5.81 19.20
N HIS A 27 -27.51 -6.17 18.54
CA HIS A 27 -27.52 -6.50 17.13
C HIS A 27 -27.01 -7.92 16.98
N ASP A 28 -27.95 -8.86 16.91
CA ASP A 28 -27.69 -10.19 16.40
C ASP A 28 -27.60 -10.08 14.88
N HIS A 29 -26.42 -10.38 14.35
CA HIS A 29 -26.22 -10.55 12.92
C HIS A 29 -25.63 -11.94 12.69
N ASP A 30 -26.52 -12.89 12.44
CA ASP A 30 -26.16 -14.16 11.83
C ASP A 30 -25.80 -13.91 10.36
N HIS A 31 -24.56 -14.23 10.01
CA HIS A 31 -24.11 -14.29 8.63
C HIS A 31 -23.57 -15.68 8.33
N ASP A 32 -24.45 -16.51 7.78
CA ASP A 32 -24.06 -17.74 7.12
C ASP A 32 -23.43 -17.41 5.77
N HIS A 33 -22.14 -17.72 5.64
CA HIS A 33 -21.46 -17.76 4.36
C HIS A 33 -20.92 -19.16 4.11
N ASP A 34 -21.72 -19.95 3.40
CA ASP A 34 -21.26 -21.10 2.64
C ASP A 34 -20.46 -20.60 1.43
N HIS A 35 -19.19 -21.01 1.38
CA HIS A 35 -18.43 -21.06 0.14
C HIS A 35 -17.68 -22.39 0.03
N SER A 36 -18.38 -23.43 -0.43
CA SER A 36 -17.73 -24.57 -1.08
C SER A 36 -17.24 -24.18 -2.48
N HIS A 37 -15.93 -24.29 -2.72
CA HIS A 37 -15.36 -24.22 -4.06
C HIS A 37 -14.43 -25.41 -4.28
N ASP A 38 -14.93 -26.42 -4.97
CA ASP A 38 -14.12 -27.53 -5.46
C ASP A 38 -13.49 -27.14 -6.80
N HIS A 39 -12.18 -27.30 -6.91
CA HIS A 39 -11.46 -27.25 -8.16
C HIS A 39 -10.69 -28.55 -8.37
N ASP A 40 -11.32 -29.44 -9.13
CA ASP A 40 -10.65 -30.47 -9.92
C ASP A 40 -9.92 -29.78 -11.08
N HIS A 41 -8.61 -30.02 -11.18
CA HIS A 41 -7.95 -30.04 -12.48
C HIS A 41 -6.91 -31.16 -12.54
N SER A 42 -7.32 -32.31 -13.05
CA SER A 42 -6.41 -33.30 -13.62
C SER A 42 -5.98 -32.88 -15.03
N HIS A 43 -4.67 -32.77 -15.26
CA HIS A 43 -4.12 -32.68 -16.61
C HIS A 43 -2.88 -33.56 -16.74
N ASP A 44 -3.10 -34.78 -17.23
CA ASP A 44 -2.04 -35.66 -17.71
C ASP A 44 -1.72 -35.31 -19.17
N HIS A 45 -0.46 -34.98 -19.43
CA HIS A 45 0.06 -34.86 -20.79
C HIS A 45 1.17 -35.89 -21.00
N ASP A 46 0.83 -36.95 -21.71
CA ASP A 46 1.77 -37.83 -22.41
C ASP A 46 2.28 -37.10 -23.67
N HIS A 47 3.59 -36.98 -23.79
CA HIS A 47 4.24 -36.65 -25.05
C HIS A 47 5.38 -37.63 -25.35
N SER A 48 5.05 -38.63 -26.16
CA SER A 48 6.01 -39.42 -26.92
C SER A 48 6.42 -38.68 -28.20
N HIS A 49 7.72 -38.38 -28.35
CA HIS A 49 8.27 -37.99 -29.64
C HIS A 49 9.64 -38.65 -29.85
N GLY A 50 9.63 -39.74 -30.61
CA GLY A 50 10.83 -40.33 -31.18
C GLY A 50 11.25 -39.57 -32.42
N HIS A 51 12.52 -39.20 -32.50
CA HIS A 51 13.15 -38.87 -33.77
C HIS A 51 14.63 -39.22 -33.68
N ASP A 52 15.00 -40.24 -34.45
CA ASP A 52 16.36 -40.72 -34.61
C ASP A 52 17.01 -39.98 -35.78
N ALA A 53 18.31 -39.72 -35.61
CA ALA A 53 19.36 -39.67 -36.63
C ALA A 53 19.29 -38.56 -37.70
N GLU A 54 20.22 -37.61 -37.65
CA GLU A 54 21.48 -37.70 -38.41
C GLU A 54 22.31 -36.41 -38.26
N GLU A 55 23.61 -36.65 -38.17
CA GLU A 55 24.79 -35.79 -38.14
C GLU A 55 24.81 -34.66 -39.21
N LEU A 56 25.40 -33.50 -38.89
CA LEU A 56 26.41 -32.76 -39.70
C LEU A 56 26.58 -31.29 -39.24
N SER A 57 27.78 -31.00 -38.71
CA SER A 57 28.54 -29.73 -38.78
C SER A 57 27.97 -28.41 -38.19
N ILE A 58 28.88 -27.69 -37.52
CA ILE A 58 28.78 -26.30 -37.02
C ILE A 58 27.98 -26.17 -35.72
N GLY A 59 28.63 -26.51 -34.58
CA GLY A 59 28.04 -26.35 -33.25
C GLY A 59 27.62 -24.90 -32.97
N PRO A 60 26.31 -24.60 -32.85
CA PRO A 60 25.87 -23.34 -32.28
C PRO A 60 26.20 -23.38 -30.79
N LYS A 61 26.78 -22.29 -30.27
CA LYS A 61 26.90 -22.06 -28.83
C LYS A 61 25.55 -22.39 -28.18
N PRO A 62 25.49 -23.23 -27.14
CA PRO A 62 24.23 -23.49 -26.47
C PRO A 62 23.61 -22.15 -26.09
N PRO A 63 22.32 -21.90 -26.40
CA PRO A 63 21.69 -20.67 -25.95
C PRO A 63 21.85 -20.63 -24.44
N LEU A 64 22.35 -19.50 -23.96
CA LEU A 64 22.47 -19.19 -22.55
C LEU A 64 21.22 -19.71 -21.87
N ASN A 65 21.40 -20.68 -20.97
CA ASN A 65 20.36 -21.11 -20.07
C ASN A 65 20.11 -19.95 -19.10
N VAL A 66 19.52 -18.87 -19.60
CA VAL A 66 18.83 -17.89 -18.77
C VAL A 66 17.54 -18.60 -18.40
N VAL A 67 17.67 -19.52 -17.45
CA VAL A 67 16.63 -19.74 -16.46
C VAL A 67 16.44 -18.36 -15.84
N VAL A 68 15.62 -17.53 -16.48
CA VAL A 68 14.89 -16.48 -15.79
C VAL A 68 13.92 -17.24 -14.91
N ASN A 69 14.47 -17.83 -13.83
CA ASN A 69 13.78 -17.90 -12.56
C ASN A 69 13.64 -16.44 -12.15
N SER A 70 12.76 -15.72 -12.85
CA SER A 70 12.00 -14.67 -12.25
C SER A 70 11.14 -15.40 -11.22
N SER A 71 11.77 -15.70 -10.09
CA SER A 71 11.11 -15.91 -8.82
C SER A 71 10.41 -14.58 -8.55
N HIS A 72 9.33 -14.32 -9.28
CA HIS A 72 8.38 -13.30 -8.95
C HIS A 72 7.86 -13.78 -7.62
N LYS A 73 8.42 -13.20 -6.56
CA LYS A 73 8.02 -13.51 -5.21
C LYS A 73 6.55 -13.13 -5.15
N SER A 74 5.66 -14.11 -5.22
CA SER A 74 4.22 -13.88 -5.15
C SER A 74 3.95 -13.18 -3.83
N HIS A 75 3.66 -11.89 -3.90
CA HIS A 75 3.33 -11.10 -2.74
C HIS A 75 1.88 -11.40 -2.34
N SER A 76 1.63 -11.61 -1.06
CA SER A 76 0.25 -11.72 -0.58
C SER A 76 -0.54 -10.44 -0.89
N GLY A 77 -1.87 -10.52 -0.93
CA GLY A 77 -2.72 -9.36 -1.22
C GLY A 77 -2.40 -8.16 -0.30
N LEU A 78 -2.16 -8.43 0.98
CA LEU A 78 -1.75 -7.41 1.95
C LEU A 78 -0.36 -6.83 1.65
N GLN A 79 0.61 -7.68 1.30
CA GLN A 79 1.94 -7.20 0.91
C GLN A 79 1.88 -6.29 -0.32
N MET A 80 1.04 -6.64 -1.31
CA MET A 80 0.81 -5.79 -2.47
C MET A 80 0.20 -4.44 -2.10
N GLN A 81 -0.76 -4.40 -1.16
CA GLN A 81 -1.32 -3.14 -0.66
C GLN A 81 -0.26 -2.27 0.03
N VAL A 82 0.61 -2.85 0.88
CA VAL A 82 1.73 -2.12 1.50
C VAL A 82 2.66 -1.55 0.44
N LEU A 83 3.03 -2.35 -0.57
CA LEU A 83 3.93 -1.92 -1.65
C LEU A 83 3.31 -0.81 -2.50
N ASN A 84 2.03 -0.90 -2.83
CA ASN A 84 1.32 0.11 -3.62
C ASN A 84 1.20 1.44 -2.85
N LEU A 85 0.89 1.38 -1.56
CA LEU A 85 0.88 2.55 -0.69
C LEU A 85 2.27 3.20 -0.62
N TYR A 86 3.33 2.40 -0.40
CA TYR A 86 4.70 2.89 -0.36
C TYR A 86 5.12 3.57 -1.67
N LYS A 87 4.84 2.96 -2.82
CA LYS A 87 5.09 3.54 -4.15
C LYS A 87 4.36 4.88 -4.32
N SER A 88 3.10 4.96 -3.89
CA SER A 88 2.29 6.17 -3.98
C SER A 88 2.84 7.30 -3.11
N CYS A 89 3.31 7.00 -1.89
CA CYS A 89 3.98 7.96 -1.02
C CYS A 89 5.29 8.48 -1.62
N LEU A 90 6.09 7.60 -2.24
CA LEU A 90 7.33 8.01 -2.91
C LEU A 90 7.08 8.94 -4.09
N GLN A 91 6.07 8.68 -4.91
CA GLN A 91 5.71 9.56 -6.02
C GLN A 91 5.37 10.97 -5.54
N VAL A 92 4.56 11.07 -4.48
CA VAL A 92 4.19 12.36 -3.87
C VAL A 92 5.41 13.05 -3.26
N ALA A 93 6.29 12.30 -2.58
CA ALA A 93 7.51 12.85 -2.00
C ALA A 93 8.48 13.38 -3.05
N GLN A 94 8.67 12.65 -4.16
CA GLN A 94 9.48 13.11 -5.30
C GLN A 94 8.89 14.38 -5.93
N GLU A 95 7.56 14.45 -6.02
CA GLU A 95 6.88 15.63 -6.52
C GLU A 95 7.08 16.85 -5.60
N LYS A 96 7.08 16.66 -4.27
CA LYS A 96 7.42 17.70 -3.30
C LYS A 96 8.88 18.12 -3.37
N GLU A 97 9.78 17.16 -3.61
CA GLU A 97 11.21 17.43 -3.74
C GLU A 97 11.52 18.24 -5.00
N ARG A 98 10.83 17.94 -6.11
CA ARG A 98 10.85 18.78 -7.31
C ARG A 98 10.29 20.18 -7.07
N ALA A 99 9.36 20.33 -6.11
CA ALA A 99 8.84 21.62 -5.66
C ALA A 99 9.74 22.34 -4.62
N GLY A 100 10.94 21.82 -4.33
CA GLY A 100 11.93 22.43 -3.44
C GLY A 100 11.98 21.87 -2.02
N ALA A 101 11.17 20.86 -1.67
CA ALA A 101 11.21 20.24 -0.35
C ALA A 101 12.29 19.15 -0.26
N ALA A 102 13.50 19.54 0.15
CA ALA A 102 14.63 18.64 0.35
C ALA A 102 14.31 17.49 1.35
N ASN A 103 14.85 16.30 1.09
CA ASN A 103 14.75 15.12 1.96
C ASN A 103 13.34 14.53 2.14
N SER A 104 12.37 14.91 1.30
CA SER A 104 11.00 14.37 1.38
C SER A 104 10.96 12.86 1.16
N VAL A 105 11.73 12.35 0.20
CA VAL A 105 11.80 10.90 -0.10
C VAL A 105 12.44 10.11 1.04
N GLU A 106 13.52 10.64 1.62
CA GLU A 106 14.22 9.98 2.72
C GLU A 106 13.35 9.92 3.99
N PHE A 107 12.60 10.98 4.26
CA PHE A 107 11.62 10.99 5.35
C PHE A 107 10.57 9.86 5.19
N VAL A 108 10.02 9.67 3.99
CA VAL A 108 9.06 8.59 3.73
C VAL A 108 9.70 7.22 3.96
N ARG A 109 10.92 6.99 3.47
CA ARG A 109 11.66 5.73 3.67
C ARG A 109 11.87 5.43 5.15
N GLN A 110 12.36 6.41 5.90
CA GLN A 110 12.64 6.25 7.31
C GLN A 110 11.36 5.97 8.10
N LYS A 111 10.28 6.67 7.80
CA LYS A 111 8.98 6.46 8.44
C LYS A 111 8.42 5.06 8.19
N PHE A 112 8.40 4.61 6.94
CA PHE A 112 7.93 3.25 6.59
C PHE A 112 8.78 2.18 7.28
N ARG A 113 10.10 2.38 7.35
CA ARG A 113 11.00 1.45 8.03
C ARG A 113 10.73 1.41 9.54
N ALA A 114 10.51 2.56 10.17
CA ALA A 114 10.19 2.64 11.60
C ALA A 114 8.86 1.95 11.93
N GLU A 115 7.81 2.21 11.15
CA GLU A 115 6.50 1.56 11.35
C GLU A 115 6.56 0.06 11.08
N ALA A 116 7.29 -0.40 10.05
CA ALA A 116 7.47 -1.82 9.77
C ALA A 116 8.23 -2.57 10.89
N MET A 117 9.12 -1.89 11.61
CA MET A 117 9.80 -2.47 12.78
C MET A 117 8.91 -2.50 14.04
N ALA A 118 7.95 -1.58 14.14
CA ALA A 118 7.04 -1.48 15.28
C ALA A 118 5.79 -2.38 15.18
N VAL A 119 5.58 -3.03 14.03
CA VAL A 119 4.43 -3.90 13.76
C VAL A 119 4.91 -5.34 13.65
N GLY A 120 4.22 -6.26 14.35
CA GLY A 120 4.52 -7.68 14.27
C GLY A 120 4.25 -8.22 12.85
N ARG A 121 5.05 -9.19 12.40
CA ARG A 121 4.90 -9.78 11.05
C ARG A 121 3.53 -10.43 10.80
N MET A 122 2.82 -10.81 11.86
CA MET A 122 1.50 -11.46 11.83
C MET A 122 0.38 -10.54 12.32
N ASP A 123 0.67 -9.27 12.60
CA ASP A 123 -0.32 -8.31 13.10
C ASP A 123 -1.10 -7.71 11.91
N PHE A 124 -1.87 -8.56 11.24
CA PHE A 124 -2.58 -8.21 10.00
C PHE A 124 -3.53 -7.03 10.19
N GLN A 125 -4.26 -6.98 11.31
CA GLN A 125 -5.20 -5.91 11.63
C GLN A 125 -4.50 -4.55 11.74
N LYS A 126 -3.35 -4.49 12.43
CA LYS A 126 -2.56 -3.26 12.55
C LYS A 126 -1.95 -2.85 11.22
N ILE A 127 -1.45 -3.80 10.43
CA ILE A 127 -0.93 -3.53 9.08
C ILE A 127 -2.03 -2.93 8.20
N GLU A 128 -3.21 -3.54 8.16
CA GLU A 128 -4.35 -3.02 7.39
C GLU A 128 -4.79 -1.64 7.87
N TYR A 129 -4.86 -1.41 9.19
CA TYR A 129 -5.19 -0.11 9.74
C TYR A 129 -4.20 0.97 9.27
N LEU A 130 -2.90 0.67 9.28
CA LEU A 130 -1.85 1.59 8.82
C LEU A 130 -1.96 1.85 7.31
N ILE A 131 -2.29 0.83 6.52
CA ILE A 131 -2.53 0.99 5.08
C ILE A 131 -3.69 1.97 4.85
N ARG A 132 -4.86 1.70 5.45
CA ARG A 132 -6.05 2.55 5.32
C ARG A 132 -5.77 3.98 5.81
N LYS A 133 -5.01 4.14 6.90
CA LYS A 133 -4.60 5.44 7.43
C LYS A 133 -3.71 6.20 6.44
N GLY A 134 -2.70 5.54 5.86
CA GLY A 134 -1.80 6.14 4.87
C GLY A 134 -2.51 6.53 3.58
N GLU A 135 -3.42 5.69 3.08
CA GLU A 135 -4.22 6.00 1.89
C GLU A 135 -5.12 7.21 2.10
N ARG A 136 -5.75 7.33 3.28
CA ARG A 136 -6.52 8.53 3.65
C ARG A 136 -5.65 9.79 3.64
N GLN A 137 -4.43 9.72 4.20
CA GLN A 137 -3.49 10.84 4.20
C GLN A 137 -3.08 11.26 2.78
N LEU A 138 -2.81 10.29 1.89
CA LEU A 138 -2.50 10.57 0.49
C LEU A 138 -3.69 11.17 -0.26
N LYS A 139 -4.90 10.65 -0.04
CA LYS A 139 -6.12 11.20 -0.65
C LYS A 139 -6.36 12.64 -0.20
N GLN A 140 -6.20 12.93 1.09
CA GLN A 140 -6.30 14.29 1.62
C GLN A 140 -5.23 15.20 1.02
N TYR A 141 -3.96 14.77 0.99
CA TYR A 141 -2.88 15.57 0.42
C TYR A 141 -3.11 15.88 -1.07
N ARG A 142 -3.53 14.87 -1.85
CA ARG A 142 -3.87 15.05 -3.27
C ARG A 142 -5.10 15.94 -3.44
N SER A 143 -6.11 15.80 -2.58
CA SER A 143 -7.32 16.63 -2.61
C SER A 143 -7.03 18.10 -2.32
N VAL A 144 -6.20 18.39 -1.30
CA VAL A 144 -5.74 19.75 -1.00
C VAL A 144 -4.90 20.29 -2.15
N LYS A 145 -4.01 19.47 -2.72
CA LYS A 145 -3.21 19.87 -3.88
C LYS A 145 -4.06 20.16 -5.11
N SER A 146 -5.06 19.33 -5.41
CA SER A 146 -5.98 19.55 -6.52
C SER A 146 -6.85 20.78 -6.29
N ALA A 147 -7.30 21.02 -5.05
CA ALA A 147 -8.04 22.22 -4.69
C ALA A 147 -7.18 23.48 -4.86
N ASN A 148 -5.91 23.44 -4.41
CA ASN A 148 -4.97 24.53 -4.63
C ASN A 148 -4.69 24.77 -6.11
N PHE A 149 -4.64 23.72 -6.95
CA PHE A 149 -4.46 23.88 -8.40
C PHE A 149 -5.71 24.47 -9.07
N ALA A 150 -6.92 24.04 -8.67
CA ALA A 150 -8.17 24.58 -9.20
C ALA A 150 -8.36 26.07 -8.87
N PHE A 151 -7.89 26.53 -7.71
CA PHE A 151 -7.90 27.95 -7.34
C PHE A 151 -6.92 28.81 -8.16
N VAL A 152 -5.87 28.21 -8.73
CA VAL A 152 -4.80 28.91 -9.46
C VAL A 152 -5.09 28.99 -10.97
N GLN A 153 -6.30 28.68 -11.45
CA GLN A 153 -6.70 29.03 -12.82
C GLN A 153 -7.11 30.51 -12.89
N PRO A 154 -6.30 31.43 -13.46
CA PRO A 154 -6.79 32.74 -13.83
C PRO A 154 -7.77 32.59 -14.99
N HIS A 155 -9.00 33.05 -14.76
CA HIS A 155 -9.92 33.38 -15.85
C HIS A 155 -9.23 34.43 -16.74
N GLN A 156 -8.96 34.06 -17.97
CA GLN A 156 -8.81 34.99 -19.09
C GLN A 156 -10.05 34.85 -19.97
#